data_AF-R7RX11-F1
#
_entry.id   AF-R7RX11-F1
#
_cell.length_a   1.000
_cell.length_b   1.000
_cell.length_c   1.000
_cell.angle_alpha   90.00
_cell.angle_beta   90.00
_cell.angle_gamma   90.00
#
_symmetry.space_group_name_H-M   'P 1'
#
loop_
_entity.id
_entity.type
_entity.pdbx_description
1 polymer ?
#
loop_
_entity_poly.entity_id
_entity_poly.type
_entity_poly.pdbx_seq_one_letter_code
_entity_poly.pdbx_strand_id
1 'polypeptide(L)'
;SDPQLSSNWAGAVLTADSSTYTSITGTFIIPSPSFPSSTARSSSTYSAAAWVGIDGENCSTALLQTGVDLTVSANGSVSINGWYEWYPDFSHDFTGIQFSAGDTITLAVSANSTTSGNVLIENTSTGQSVNHILTSTSALCQTSAEWIVEDYRLGAETVPLANFETVKFTGAQVVARNEVLGPEGANLINMVNAAGNVLTETQIDPTSVTVTY
;
A
#
# COMPACT_ATOMS: atom_id res chain seq x y z
N SER A 1 -2.86 -21.57 -2.24
CA SER A 1 -4.28 -21.22 -2.44
C SER A 1 -4.36 -20.32 -3.65
N ASP A 2 -5.46 -20.36 -4.39
CA ASP A 2 -5.68 -19.41 -5.47
C ASP A 2 -5.90 -18.00 -4.90
N PRO A 3 -5.41 -16.93 -5.55
CA PRO A 3 -5.60 -15.58 -5.08
C PRO A 3 -7.08 -15.17 -5.11
N GLN A 4 -7.50 -14.39 -4.12
CA GLN A 4 -8.77 -13.69 -4.11
C GLN A 4 -8.78 -12.60 -5.18
N LEU A 5 -9.96 -12.16 -5.61
CA LEU A 5 -10.13 -11.12 -6.61
C LEU A 5 -10.75 -9.88 -5.97
N SER A 6 -10.15 -8.72 -6.18
CA SER A 6 -10.66 -7.43 -5.72
C SER A 6 -10.76 -6.44 -6.89
N SER A 7 -11.70 -5.51 -6.83
CA SER A 7 -11.82 -4.44 -7.84
C SER A 7 -10.83 -3.30 -7.64
N ASN A 8 -10.17 -3.22 -6.49
CA ASN A 8 -9.29 -2.09 -6.15
C ASN A 8 -7.99 -2.49 -5.44
N TRP A 9 -7.87 -3.68 -4.85
CA TRP A 9 -6.65 -4.09 -4.14
C TRP A 9 -5.93 -5.23 -4.86
N ALA A 10 -4.61 -5.21 -4.77
CA ALA A 10 -3.74 -6.35 -5.05
C ALA A 10 -2.63 -6.40 -4.01
N GLY A 11 -2.26 -7.58 -3.57
CA GLY A 11 -1.22 -7.74 -2.54
C GLY A 11 -1.50 -8.88 -1.58
N ALA A 12 -0.88 -8.82 -0.42
CA ALA A 12 -0.92 -9.89 0.58
C ALA A 12 -1.46 -9.36 1.91
N VAL A 13 -2.44 -10.07 2.47
CA VAL A 13 -3.09 -9.73 3.74
C VAL A 13 -2.92 -10.88 4.73
N LEU A 14 -2.24 -10.62 5.84
CA LEU A 14 -2.24 -11.51 7.00
C LEU A 14 -3.46 -11.21 7.86
N THR A 15 -4.14 -12.25 8.35
CA THR A 15 -5.32 -12.10 9.20
C THR A 15 -5.24 -12.95 10.46
N ALA A 16 -5.85 -12.47 11.54
CA ALA A 16 -5.93 -13.16 12.82
C ALA A 16 -7.31 -12.98 13.47
N ASP A 17 -7.78 -13.99 14.20
CA ASP A 17 -9.08 -13.97 14.89
C ASP A 17 -9.13 -13.01 16.10
N SER A 18 -7.99 -12.48 16.51
CA SER A 18 -7.88 -11.54 17.63
C SER A 18 -6.69 -10.61 17.44
N SER A 19 -6.69 -9.49 18.17
CA SER A 19 -5.61 -8.50 18.18
C SER A 19 -4.22 -9.16 18.26
N THR A 20 -3.42 -8.97 17.22
CA THR A 20 -2.18 -9.70 16.97
C THR A 20 -1.09 -8.79 16.41
N TYR A 21 -1.41 -7.96 15.41
CA TYR A 21 -0.41 -7.18 14.66
C TYR A 21 -0.17 -5.81 15.31
N THR A 22 1.10 -5.47 15.56
CA THR A 22 1.49 -4.18 16.15
C THR A 22 2.41 -3.37 15.26
N SER A 23 3.03 -3.98 14.25
CA SER A 23 3.84 -3.27 13.28
C SER A 23 3.87 -4.05 11.96
N ILE A 24 4.05 -3.31 10.87
CA ILE A 24 4.32 -3.83 9.53
C ILE A 24 5.39 -2.97 8.87
N THR A 25 6.22 -3.59 8.04
CA THR A 25 7.26 -2.92 7.25
C THR A 25 7.35 -3.53 5.86
N GLY A 26 7.63 -2.69 4.85
CA GLY A 26 7.94 -3.13 3.49
C GLY A 26 8.86 -2.14 2.80
N THR A 27 9.88 -2.65 2.11
CA THR A 27 10.85 -1.84 1.35
C THR A 27 10.71 -2.14 -0.13
N PHE A 28 10.63 -1.14 -1.00
CA PHE A 28 10.60 -1.37 -2.43
C PHE A 28 11.32 -0.27 -3.20
N ILE A 29 11.71 -0.61 -4.43
CA ILE A 29 12.18 0.37 -5.40
C ILE A 29 10.95 0.96 -6.08
N ILE A 30 10.80 2.28 -6.04
CA ILE A 30 9.66 2.96 -6.66
C ILE A 30 9.70 2.69 -8.17
N PRO A 31 8.67 2.05 -8.76
CA PRO A 31 8.65 1.80 -10.20
C PRO A 31 8.39 3.10 -10.98
N SER A 32 8.55 3.04 -12.31
CA SER A 32 8.16 4.14 -13.18
C SER A 32 6.75 3.89 -13.73
N PRO A 33 5.71 4.56 -13.19
CA PRO A 33 4.35 4.35 -13.69
C PRO A 33 4.19 4.85 -15.12
N SER A 34 3.37 4.15 -15.89
CA SER A 34 3.08 4.48 -17.29
C SER A 34 1.60 4.27 -17.63
N PHE A 35 1.19 4.77 -18.80
CA PHE A 35 -0.15 4.52 -19.32
C PHE A 35 -0.34 3.02 -19.64
N PRO A 36 -1.50 2.42 -19.33
CA PRO A 36 -1.84 1.08 -19.80
C PRO A 36 -1.78 0.97 -21.33
N SER A 37 -1.11 -0.06 -21.84
CA SER A 37 -0.86 -0.26 -23.28
C SER A 37 -2.12 -0.36 -24.15
N SER A 38 -3.24 -0.77 -23.54
CA SER A 38 -4.55 -0.95 -24.19
C SER A 38 -5.42 0.30 -24.22
N THR A 39 -5.00 1.39 -23.55
CA THR A 39 -5.76 2.64 -23.53
C THR A 39 -5.21 3.61 -24.56
N ALA A 40 -6.06 4.09 -25.47
CA ALA A 40 -5.74 5.30 -26.23
C ALA A 40 -5.43 6.39 -25.21
N ARG A 41 -4.27 7.05 -25.29
CA ARG A 41 -3.85 8.14 -24.38
C ARG A 41 -5.05 9.07 -24.19
N SER A 42 -5.77 8.87 -23.10
CA SER A 42 -6.87 9.74 -22.73
C SER A 42 -6.24 11.00 -22.14
N SER A 43 -6.96 12.10 -22.15
CA SER A 43 -6.56 13.31 -21.42
C SER A 43 -6.63 13.12 -19.89
N SER A 44 -6.59 11.88 -19.41
CA SER A 44 -6.78 11.51 -18.01
C SER A 44 -5.44 11.27 -17.32
N THR A 45 -5.42 11.55 -16.03
CA THR A 45 -4.39 11.11 -15.10
C THR A 45 -4.64 9.65 -14.76
N TYR A 46 -3.57 8.86 -14.66
CA TYR A 46 -3.61 7.49 -14.17
C TYR A 46 -2.76 7.38 -12.91
N SER A 47 -3.24 6.65 -11.92
CA SER A 47 -2.59 6.54 -10.62
C SER A 47 -2.67 5.11 -10.07
N ALA A 48 -1.75 4.77 -9.18
CA ALA A 48 -1.81 3.60 -8.32
C ALA A 48 -1.19 4.00 -6.96
N ALA A 49 -1.66 3.45 -5.85
CA ALA A 49 -1.02 3.64 -4.56
C ALA A 49 -0.27 2.36 -4.17
N ALA A 50 0.90 2.48 -3.55
CA ALA A 50 1.64 1.37 -2.96
C ALA A 50 1.88 1.66 -1.47
N TRP A 51 1.35 0.80 -0.59
CA TRP A 51 1.28 1.11 0.84
C TRP A 51 1.37 -0.14 1.72
N VAL A 52 1.64 0.10 3.01
CA VAL A 52 1.54 -0.92 4.07
C VAL A 52 0.59 -0.44 5.16
N GLY A 53 -0.16 -1.37 5.75
CA GLY A 53 -1.21 -1.03 6.70
C GLY A 53 -1.48 -2.08 7.77
N ILE A 54 -2.23 -1.66 8.79
CA ILE A 54 -2.85 -2.52 9.80
C ILE A 54 -4.36 -2.25 9.77
N ASP A 55 -5.14 -3.35 9.72
CA ASP A 55 -6.61 -3.42 9.62
C ASP A 55 -7.20 -3.15 8.22
N GLY A 56 -8.42 -2.60 8.11
CA GLY A 56 -9.09 -2.37 6.82
C GLY A 56 -9.77 -3.58 6.17
N GLU A 57 -9.21 -4.79 6.27
CA GLU A 57 -9.81 -6.00 5.67
C GLU A 57 -10.91 -6.60 6.56
N ASN A 58 -10.51 -7.26 7.66
CA ASN A 58 -11.45 -7.91 8.59
C ASN A 58 -11.93 -6.96 9.71
N CYS A 59 -11.40 -5.74 9.74
CA CYS A 59 -11.73 -4.71 10.71
C CYS A 59 -12.11 -3.43 9.97
N SER A 60 -13.42 -3.18 9.85
CA SER A 60 -13.94 -2.03 9.10
C SER A 60 -14.01 -0.74 9.93
N THR A 61 -13.55 -0.74 11.18
CA THR A 61 -13.63 0.44 12.06
C THR A 61 -12.51 1.43 11.82
N ALA A 62 -11.31 0.94 11.47
CA ALA A 62 -10.14 1.76 11.20
C ALA A 62 -9.14 1.03 10.31
N LEU A 63 -8.27 1.81 9.66
CA LEU A 63 -7.09 1.35 8.93
C LEU A 63 -5.99 2.38 9.12
N LEU A 64 -4.86 1.97 9.70
CA LEU A 64 -3.68 2.81 9.85
C LEU A 64 -2.67 2.43 8.77
N GLN A 65 -2.32 3.37 7.91
CA GLN A 65 -1.55 3.08 6.70
C GLN A 65 -0.67 4.25 6.25
N THR A 66 0.36 3.92 5.49
CA THR A 66 1.23 4.89 4.81
C THR A 66 1.78 4.31 3.53
N GLY A 67 2.01 5.17 2.55
CA GLY A 67 2.49 4.74 1.25
C GLY A 67 2.83 5.90 0.33
N VAL A 68 2.94 5.57 -0.95
CA VAL A 68 3.14 6.54 -2.02
C VAL A 68 2.11 6.35 -3.12
N ASP A 69 1.67 7.46 -3.69
CA ASP A 69 0.92 7.50 -4.94
C ASP A 69 1.89 7.59 -6.11
N LEU A 70 1.66 6.75 -7.11
CA LEU A 70 2.39 6.65 -8.37
C LEU A 70 1.51 7.20 -9.48
N THR A 71 1.71 8.46 -9.86
CA THR A 71 0.81 9.15 -10.79
C THR A 71 1.51 9.46 -12.11
N VAL A 72 0.85 9.14 -13.23
CA VAL A 72 1.20 9.64 -14.56
C VAL A 72 0.09 10.57 -15.05
N SER A 73 0.41 11.86 -15.13
CA SER A 73 -0.53 12.88 -15.61
C SER A 73 -0.77 12.78 -17.11
N ALA A 74 -1.82 13.43 -17.61
CA ALA A 74 -2.22 13.38 -19.02
C ALA A 74 -1.12 13.77 -20.03
N ASN A 75 -0.13 14.58 -19.63
CA ASN A 75 1.00 14.97 -20.48
C ASN A 75 2.18 13.97 -20.42
N GLY A 76 2.05 12.89 -19.66
CA GLY A 76 3.09 11.88 -19.44
C GLY A 76 4.06 12.20 -18.30
N SER A 77 3.89 13.30 -17.56
CA SER A 77 4.73 13.61 -16.40
C SER A 77 4.38 12.67 -15.25
N VAL A 78 5.41 12.06 -14.68
CA VAL A 78 5.33 11.22 -13.48
C VAL A 78 5.46 12.10 -12.23
N SER A 79 4.62 11.85 -11.23
CA SER A 79 4.74 12.40 -9.88
C SER A 79 4.57 11.29 -8.85
N ILE A 80 5.37 11.35 -7.79
CA ILE A 80 5.34 10.42 -6.67
C ILE A 80 5.13 11.22 -5.39
N ASN A 81 4.09 10.88 -4.64
CA ASN A 81 3.68 11.62 -3.44
C ASN A 81 3.52 10.66 -2.27
N GLY A 82 4.23 10.92 -1.16
CA GLY A 82 4.11 10.11 0.05
C GLY A 82 3.01 10.63 0.96
N TRP A 83 2.25 9.72 1.58
CA TRP A 83 1.08 10.05 2.38
C TRP A 83 0.94 9.11 3.59
N TYR A 84 0.11 9.53 4.53
CA TYR A 84 -0.33 8.73 5.68
C TYR A 84 -1.83 8.89 5.92
N GLU A 85 -2.45 7.89 6.55
CA GLU A 85 -3.87 7.92 6.86
C GLU A 85 -4.20 7.08 8.09
N TRP A 86 -5.16 7.56 8.87
CA TRP A 86 -5.91 6.75 9.84
C TRP A 86 -7.39 6.79 9.47
N TYR A 87 -7.81 5.88 8.60
CA TYR A 87 -9.21 5.77 8.19
C TYR A 87 -10.11 5.61 9.43
N PRO A 88 -11.27 6.29 9.51
CA PRO A 88 -12.00 6.98 8.43
C PRO A 88 -11.65 8.46 8.24
N ASP A 89 -10.59 8.98 8.87
CA ASP A 89 -10.09 10.31 8.49
C ASP A 89 -9.49 10.27 7.08
N PHE A 90 -9.34 11.44 6.45
CA PHE A 90 -8.75 11.55 5.12
C PHE A 90 -7.25 11.29 5.14
N SER A 91 -6.70 10.88 4.00
CA SER A 91 -5.26 10.83 3.81
C SER A 91 -4.62 12.23 3.85
N HIS A 92 -3.38 12.29 4.31
CA HIS A 92 -2.58 13.49 4.40
C HIS A 92 -1.22 13.30 3.75
N ASP A 93 -0.81 14.27 2.94
CA ASP A 93 0.50 14.24 2.30
C ASP A 93 1.62 14.55 3.30
N PHE A 94 2.71 13.79 3.18
CA PHE A 94 3.96 14.18 3.79
C PHE A 94 4.61 15.34 3.03
N THR A 95 5.28 16.21 3.80
CA THR A 95 6.17 17.26 3.25
C THR A 95 7.59 17.04 3.78
N GLY A 96 8.60 17.59 3.11
CA GLY A 96 10.00 17.45 3.54
C GLY A 96 10.69 16.16 3.11
N ILE A 97 10.06 15.37 2.23
CA ILE A 97 10.65 14.22 1.55
C ILE A 97 10.40 14.33 0.05
N GLN A 98 11.37 13.87 -0.74
CA GLN A 98 11.29 13.80 -2.19
C GLN A 98 11.41 12.36 -2.65
N PHE A 99 10.76 12.06 -3.77
CA PHE A 99 10.72 10.73 -4.36
C PHE A 99 11.00 10.81 -5.85
N SER A 100 11.71 9.83 -6.37
CA SER A 100 11.91 9.60 -7.80
C SER A 100 11.74 8.12 -8.12
N ALA A 101 11.33 7.82 -9.36
CA ALA A 101 11.37 6.44 -9.83
C ALA A 101 12.81 5.91 -9.75
N GLY A 102 12.97 4.68 -9.24
CA GLY A 102 14.25 4.08 -8.92
C GLY A 102 14.76 4.33 -7.50
N ASP A 103 14.11 5.19 -6.72
CA ASP A 103 14.44 5.34 -5.30
C ASP A 103 14.04 4.09 -4.51
N THR A 104 14.85 3.69 -3.54
CA THR A 104 14.52 2.63 -2.58
C THR A 104 13.90 3.25 -1.35
N ILE A 105 12.63 2.93 -1.08
CA ILE A 105 11.90 3.46 0.07
C ILE A 105 11.46 2.35 1.01
N THR A 106 11.49 2.64 2.30
CA THR A 106 10.95 1.80 3.36
C THR A 106 9.71 2.47 3.93
N LEU A 107 8.60 1.72 3.93
CA LEU A 107 7.36 2.09 4.60
C LEU A 107 7.25 1.31 5.90
N ALA A 108 6.82 1.96 6.98
CA ALA A 108 6.52 1.28 8.23
C ALA A 108 5.33 1.90 8.96
N VAL A 109 4.54 1.02 9.58
CA VAL A 109 3.44 1.38 10.48
C VAL A 109 3.69 0.68 11.82
N SER A 110 3.37 1.37 12.92
CA SER A 110 3.42 0.84 14.28
C SER A 110 2.18 1.28 15.06
N ALA A 111 1.35 0.34 15.52
CA ALA A 111 0.25 0.60 16.43
C ALA A 111 0.78 0.56 17.88
N ASN A 112 0.79 1.73 18.54
CA ASN A 112 1.19 1.87 19.94
C ASN A 112 0.04 1.49 20.89
N SER A 113 -1.19 1.67 20.43
CA SER A 113 -2.44 1.18 21.02
C SER A 113 -3.49 1.04 19.92
N THR A 114 -4.71 0.65 20.28
CA THR A 114 -5.82 0.61 19.32
C THR A 114 -6.20 2.00 18.80
N THR A 115 -5.76 3.09 19.43
CA THR A 115 -6.13 4.48 19.08
C THR A 115 -4.93 5.41 18.94
N SER A 116 -3.71 4.87 18.92
CA SER A 116 -2.50 5.64 18.66
C SER A 116 -1.45 4.81 17.94
N GLY A 117 -0.66 5.46 17.09
CA GLY A 117 0.32 4.79 16.26
C GLY A 117 1.31 5.76 15.63
N ASN A 118 2.25 5.21 14.87
CA ASN A 118 3.24 5.96 14.14
C ASN A 118 3.36 5.39 12.72
N VAL A 119 3.56 6.27 11.77
CA VAL A 119 3.88 5.93 10.38
C VAL A 119 5.21 6.57 9.98
N LEU A 120 5.94 5.90 9.11
CA LEU A 120 7.27 6.30 8.65
C LEU A 120 7.41 5.99 7.17
N ILE A 121 7.96 6.96 6.43
CA ILE A 121 8.54 6.73 5.10
C ILE A 121 10.01 7.16 5.15
N GLU A 122 10.90 6.24 4.83
CA GLU A 122 12.33 6.51 4.66
C GLU A 122 12.71 6.31 3.19
N ASN A 123 13.24 7.34 2.55
CA ASN A 123 13.87 7.22 1.24
C ASN A 123 15.38 7.00 1.43
N THR A 124 15.78 5.73 1.42
CA THR A 124 17.18 5.32 1.64
C THR A 124 18.12 5.74 0.51
N SER A 125 17.60 5.97 -0.70
CA SER A 125 18.38 6.50 -1.83
C SER A 125 18.83 7.95 -1.60
N THR A 126 18.03 8.76 -0.89
CA THR A 126 18.31 10.17 -0.61
C THR A 126 18.72 10.44 0.83
N GLY A 127 18.55 9.48 1.73
CA GLY A 127 18.76 9.63 3.18
C GLY A 127 17.71 10.49 3.87
N GLN A 128 16.57 10.76 3.21
CA GLN A 128 15.46 11.53 3.76
C GLN A 128 14.46 10.61 4.45
N SER A 129 13.85 11.08 5.53
CA SER A 129 12.79 10.35 6.22
C SER A 129 11.74 11.29 6.77
N VAL A 130 10.49 10.86 6.76
CA VAL A 130 9.35 11.56 7.38
C VAL A 130 8.58 10.58 8.25
N ASN A 131 8.14 11.05 9.41
CA ASN A 131 7.31 10.28 10.33
C ASN A 131 6.17 11.12 10.87
N HIS A 132 5.09 10.46 11.27
CA HIS A 132 3.99 11.11 11.94
C HIS A 132 3.42 10.20 13.03
N ILE A 133 3.16 10.79 14.21
CA ILE A 133 2.47 10.11 15.31
C ILE A 133 0.99 10.50 15.23
N LEU A 134 0.13 9.50 15.16
CA LEU A 134 -1.30 9.66 14.98
C LEU A 134 -2.06 9.22 16.24
N THR A 135 -3.19 9.87 16.46
CA THR A 135 -4.22 9.43 17.40
C THR A 135 -5.58 9.49 16.72
N SER A 136 -6.46 8.55 17.04
CA SER A 136 -7.81 8.49 16.44
C SER A 136 -8.87 8.13 17.46
N THR A 137 -10.11 8.56 17.21
CA THR A 137 -11.29 8.10 17.94
C THR A 137 -11.81 6.76 17.39
N SER A 138 -11.39 6.37 16.19
CA SER A 138 -11.70 5.07 15.58
C SER A 138 -10.63 4.06 15.91
N ALA A 139 -11.02 3.01 16.64
CA ALA A 139 -10.09 2.01 17.13
C ALA A 139 -9.72 0.99 16.05
N LEU A 140 -8.44 0.68 15.94
CA LEU A 140 -7.89 -0.51 15.30
C LEU A 140 -8.32 -1.76 16.06
N CYS A 141 -8.58 -2.84 15.33
CA CYS A 141 -8.75 -4.19 15.88
C CYS A 141 -7.40 -4.91 16.00
N GLN A 142 -6.40 -4.51 15.20
CA GLN A 142 -5.08 -5.11 15.06
C GLN A 142 -5.15 -6.57 14.58
N THR A 143 -6.09 -6.85 13.69
CA THR A 143 -6.46 -8.20 13.22
C THR A 143 -6.05 -8.47 11.78
N SER A 144 -5.61 -7.45 11.02
CA SER A 144 -4.90 -7.67 9.76
C SER A 144 -3.66 -6.79 9.65
N ALA A 145 -2.74 -7.22 8.78
CA ALA A 145 -1.60 -6.44 8.34
C ALA A 145 -1.32 -6.76 6.86
N GLU A 146 -1.07 -5.73 6.06
CA GLU A 146 -1.12 -5.88 4.61
C GLU A 146 -0.10 -5.03 3.84
N TRP A 147 0.37 -5.59 2.72
CA TRP A 147 1.19 -4.92 1.70
C TRP A 147 0.38 -4.86 0.41
N ILE A 148 -0.02 -3.66 0.01
CA ILE A 148 -1.03 -3.47 -1.03
C ILE A 148 -0.55 -2.53 -2.12
N VAL A 149 -0.94 -2.85 -3.35
CA VAL A 149 -1.06 -1.90 -4.47
C VAL A 149 -2.54 -1.69 -4.74
N GLU A 150 -2.96 -0.43 -4.81
CA GLU A 150 -4.37 -0.05 -4.85
C GLU A 150 -4.74 0.87 -6.01
N ASP A 151 -5.89 0.58 -6.62
CA ASP A 151 -6.65 1.49 -7.48
C ASP A 151 -7.62 2.32 -6.62
N TYR A 152 -7.10 3.40 -6.03
CA TYR A 152 -7.81 4.14 -4.99
C TYR A 152 -8.92 5.02 -5.55
N ARG A 153 -9.83 5.48 -4.68
CA ARG A 153 -10.96 6.32 -5.06
C ARG A 153 -10.70 7.78 -4.71
N LEU A 154 -10.94 8.67 -5.66
CA LEU A 154 -11.02 10.11 -5.43
C LEU A 154 -12.50 10.52 -5.37
N GLY A 155 -13.05 10.55 -4.16
CA GLY A 155 -14.48 10.81 -3.96
C GLY A 155 -15.35 9.67 -4.50
N ALA A 156 -16.19 9.97 -5.50
CA ALA A 156 -17.11 8.98 -6.08
C ALA A 156 -16.50 8.17 -7.24
N GLU A 157 -15.35 8.60 -7.78
CA GLU A 157 -14.72 7.98 -8.95
C GLU A 157 -13.47 7.21 -8.54
N THR A 158 -13.26 6.04 -9.15
CA THR A 158 -11.98 5.33 -9.09
C THR A 158 -11.00 6.04 -10.02
N VAL A 159 -9.75 6.23 -9.61
CA VAL A 159 -8.72 6.72 -10.53
C VAL A 159 -8.53 5.68 -11.64
N PRO A 160 -8.16 6.07 -12.86
CA PRO A 160 -7.71 5.07 -13.83
C PRO A 160 -6.40 4.43 -13.36
N LEU A 161 -6.38 3.10 -13.17
CA LEU A 161 -5.19 2.40 -12.70
C LEU A 161 -3.99 2.58 -13.65
N ALA A 162 -2.89 3.14 -13.13
CA ALA A 162 -1.63 3.22 -13.86
C ALA A 162 -0.98 1.84 -14.01
N ASN A 163 -0.27 1.63 -15.12
CA ASN A 163 0.65 0.49 -15.21
C ASN A 163 1.88 0.81 -14.36
N PHE A 164 1.97 0.20 -13.18
CA PHE A 164 3.06 0.37 -12.22
C PHE A 164 4.20 -0.64 -12.40
N GLU A 165 4.20 -1.41 -13.49
CA GLU A 165 5.12 -2.52 -13.78
C GLU A 165 5.12 -3.58 -12.66
N THR A 166 5.95 -3.39 -11.64
CA THR A 166 6.07 -4.31 -10.51
C THR A 166 6.39 -3.52 -9.25
N VAL A 167 5.61 -3.75 -8.20
CA VAL A 167 5.94 -3.33 -6.83
C VAL A 167 6.33 -4.58 -6.06
N LYS A 168 7.60 -4.63 -5.63
CA LYS A 168 8.12 -5.71 -4.79
C LYS A 168 8.48 -5.19 -3.41
N PHE A 169 7.60 -5.40 -2.43
CA PHE A 169 7.89 -5.17 -1.02
C PHE A 169 8.86 -6.24 -0.53
N THR A 170 10.15 -5.93 -0.49
CA THR A 170 11.22 -6.69 0.14
C THR A 170 11.35 -6.36 1.62
N GLY A 171 11.96 -7.26 2.40
CA GLY A 171 12.00 -7.10 3.86
C GLY A 171 10.59 -7.02 4.45
N ALA A 172 9.61 -7.65 3.80
CA ALA A 172 8.23 -7.67 4.21
C ALA A 172 8.13 -8.44 5.52
N GLN A 173 7.82 -7.72 6.60
CA GLN A 173 7.67 -8.30 7.93
C GLN A 173 6.60 -7.60 8.75
N VAL A 174 6.05 -8.34 9.70
CA VAL A 174 5.14 -7.83 10.73
C VAL A 174 5.65 -8.20 12.11
N VAL A 175 5.28 -7.41 13.12
CA VAL A 175 5.36 -7.82 14.53
C VAL A 175 4.00 -8.33 14.95
N ALA A 176 3.91 -9.63 15.22
CA ALA A 176 2.71 -10.33 15.67
C ALA A 176 2.96 -10.91 17.07
N ARG A 177 2.28 -10.41 18.11
CA ARG A 177 2.46 -10.87 19.51
C ARG A 177 3.93 -10.89 19.99
N ASN A 178 4.72 -9.90 19.55
CA ASN A 178 6.16 -9.74 19.80
C ASN A 178 7.08 -10.71 19.02
N GLU A 179 6.55 -11.45 18.05
CA GLU A 179 7.34 -12.24 17.10
C GLU A 179 7.40 -11.52 15.75
N VAL A 180 8.54 -11.61 15.08
CA VAL A 180 8.72 -11.07 13.72
C VAL A 180 8.39 -12.17 12.73
N LEU A 181 7.40 -11.95 11.88
CA LEU A 181 6.95 -12.89 10.86
C LEU A 181 7.04 -12.25 9.47
N GLY A 182 7.32 -13.06 8.44
CA GLY A 182 7.17 -12.67 7.05
C GLY A 182 5.72 -12.80 6.55
N PRO A 183 5.47 -12.67 5.23
CA PRO A 183 4.13 -12.77 4.64
C PRO A 183 3.64 -14.21 4.46
N GLU A 184 4.33 -15.22 5.00
CA GLU A 184 3.91 -16.62 4.89
C GLU A 184 2.52 -16.83 5.52
N GLY A 185 1.62 -17.50 4.79
CA GLY A 185 0.24 -17.71 5.21
C GLY A 185 -0.71 -16.55 4.88
N ALA A 186 -0.25 -15.48 4.23
CA ALA A 186 -1.11 -14.39 3.79
C ALA A 186 -2.12 -14.83 2.72
N ASN A 187 -3.30 -14.21 2.76
CA ASN A 187 -4.26 -14.26 1.67
C ASN A 187 -3.75 -13.37 0.54
N LEU A 188 -3.59 -13.94 -0.66
CA LEU A 188 -3.17 -13.19 -1.84
C LEU A 188 -4.38 -12.61 -2.54
N ILE A 189 -4.26 -11.38 -3.03
CA ILE A 189 -5.30 -10.65 -3.74
C ILE A 189 -4.74 -10.21 -5.09
N ASN A 190 -5.49 -10.47 -6.16
CA ASN A 190 -5.27 -9.91 -7.49
C ASN A 190 -6.39 -8.93 -7.82
N MET A 191 -6.03 -7.89 -8.58
CA MET A 191 -7.00 -6.89 -9.02
C MET A 191 -7.69 -7.34 -10.31
N VAL A 192 -8.97 -7.03 -10.44
CA VAL A 192 -9.75 -7.28 -11.66
C VAL A 192 -10.47 -6.02 -12.13
N ASN A 193 -10.59 -5.86 -13.44
CA ASN A 193 -11.43 -4.81 -14.02
C ASN A 193 -12.92 -5.18 -13.98
N ALA A 194 -13.78 -4.24 -14.37
CA ALA A 194 -15.24 -4.45 -14.44
C ALA A 194 -15.69 -5.57 -15.40
N ALA A 195 -14.83 -6.00 -16.34
CA ALA A 195 -15.08 -7.13 -17.24
C ALA A 195 -14.61 -8.48 -16.66
N GLY A 196 -14.07 -8.50 -15.43
CA GLY A 196 -13.53 -9.68 -14.77
C GLY A 196 -12.16 -10.10 -15.30
N ASN A 197 -11.45 -9.24 -16.04
CA ASN A 197 -10.08 -9.54 -16.45
C ASN A 197 -9.13 -9.20 -15.29
N VAL A 198 -8.27 -10.16 -14.97
CA VAL A 198 -7.19 -9.98 -14.00
C VAL A 198 -6.20 -8.95 -14.54
N LEU A 199 -5.95 -7.91 -13.75
CA LEU A 199 -5.05 -6.81 -14.02
C LEU A 199 -3.73 -6.92 -13.27
N THR A 200 -3.64 -7.80 -12.27
CA THR A 200 -2.42 -7.97 -11.51
C THR A 200 -2.17 -9.42 -11.12
N GLU A 201 -0.91 -9.75 -10.88
CA GLU A 201 -0.50 -11.02 -10.31
C GLU A 201 0.31 -10.79 -9.03
N THR A 202 -0.19 -11.34 -7.92
CA THR A 202 0.49 -11.29 -6.61
C THR A 202 1.19 -12.62 -6.31
N GLN A 203 2.44 -12.52 -5.87
CA GLN A 203 3.25 -13.64 -5.39
C GLN A 203 3.94 -13.28 -4.08
N ILE A 204 4.26 -14.29 -3.26
CA ILE A 204 5.02 -14.11 -2.02
C ILE A 204 6.21 -15.07 -1.97
N ASP A 205 7.26 -14.62 -1.28
CA ASP A 205 8.32 -15.48 -0.72
C ASP A 205 8.42 -15.19 0.80
N PRO A 206 9.26 -15.91 1.56
CA PRO A 206 9.33 -15.74 3.03
C PRO A 206 9.63 -14.33 3.53
N THR A 207 10.12 -13.43 2.66
CA THR A 207 10.54 -12.07 3.00
C THR A 207 10.04 -11.01 2.02
N SER A 208 9.17 -11.38 1.07
CA SER A 208 8.69 -10.43 0.08
C SER A 208 7.27 -10.68 -0.42
N VAL A 209 6.61 -9.58 -0.79
CA VAL A 209 5.34 -9.54 -1.52
C VAL A 209 5.60 -8.84 -2.85
N THR A 210 5.28 -9.49 -3.96
CA THR A 210 5.45 -8.96 -5.31
C THR A 210 4.10 -8.83 -5.97
N VAL A 211 3.75 -7.63 -6.42
CA VAL A 211 2.55 -7.35 -7.22
C VAL A 211 3.01 -6.87 -8.59
N THR A 212 2.61 -7.59 -9.64
CA THR A 212 2.90 -7.26 -11.05
C THR A 212 1.62 -6.80 -11.73
N TYR A 213 1.68 -5.75 -12.54
CA TYR A 213 0.58 -5.29 -13.42
C TYR A 213 0.53 -6.11 -14.72
#